data_AF-A0A8C0YBN7-F1
#
_entry.id   AF-A0A8C0YBN7-F1
#
_cell.length_a   1.000
_cell.length_b   1.000
_cell.length_c   1.000
_cell.angle_alpha   90.00
_cell.angle_beta   90.00
_cell.angle_gamma   90.00
#
_symmetry.space_group_name_H-M   'P 1'
#
loop_
_entity.id
_entity.type
_entity.pdbx_description
1 polymer ?
#
loop_
_entity_poly.entity_id
_entity_poly.type
_entity_poly.pdbx_seq_one_letter_code
_entity_poly.pdbx_strand_id
1 'polypeptide(L)'
;MNKLGVSELNLLSDLLKDPHCQLEILRLSYCGVTDEGCAALASALRSNPSHLKELDLSGNELEASELNLLSAGLKDPLCKLEILRLRDCGVTYECCAALASALRSNPSYLRELDLTGNKLKDSDVKLLSALKDNPHYKVEMLKF
;
A
#
# COMPACT_ATOMS: atom_id res chain seq x y z
N MET A 1 -2.94 -8.61 -19.83
CA MET A 1 -1.88 -8.35 -18.83
C MET A 1 -1.00 -7.24 -19.37
N ASN A 2 -1.11 -6.03 -18.85
CA ASN A 2 -0.27 -4.90 -19.26
C ASN A 2 0.97 -4.92 -18.37
N LYS A 3 1.90 -5.85 -18.64
CA LYS A 3 3.09 -5.99 -17.81
C LYS A 3 3.95 -4.73 -17.98
N LEU A 4 4.08 -3.93 -16.93
CA LEU A 4 5.04 -2.83 -16.92
C LEU A 4 6.43 -3.41 -16.74
N GLY A 5 7.39 -2.95 -17.53
CA GLY A 5 8.78 -3.29 -17.31
C GLY A 5 9.35 -2.53 -16.11
N VAL A 6 10.52 -2.98 -15.66
CA VAL A 6 11.25 -2.37 -14.54
C VAL A 6 11.59 -0.90 -14.83
N SER A 7 11.91 -0.59 -16.09
CA SER A 7 12.25 0.77 -16.52
C SER A 7 11.07 1.73 -16.39
N GLU A 8 9.86 1.29 -16.75
CA GLU A 8 8.63 2.07 -16.63
C GLU A 8 8.25 2.33 -15.17
N LEU A 9 8.43 1.33 -14.29
CA LEU A 9 8.16 1.47 -12.85
C LEU A 9 9.17 2.39 -12.16
N ASN A 10 10.42 2.38 -12.59
CA ASN A 10 11.43 3.33 -12.10
C ASN A 10 11.09 4.77 -12.50
N LEU A 11 10.71 5.01 -13.75
CA LEU A 11 10.26 6.34 -14.20
C LEU A 11 9.03 6.82 -13.41
N LEU A 12 8.08 5.93 -13.13
CA LEU A 12 6.92 6.23 -12.31
C LEU A 12 7.31 6.59 -10.87
N SER A 13 8.26 5.86 -10.28
CA SER A 13 8.78 6.18 -8.95
C SER A 13 9.48 7.53 -8.91
N ASP A 14 10.30 7.84 -9.91
CA ASP A 14 10.99 9.13 -10.00
C ASP A 14 9.99 10.28 -10.19
N LEU A 15 8.95 10.07 -11.00
CA LEU A 15 7.84 11.01 -11.12
C LEU A 15 7.13 11.23 -9.77
N LEU A 16 6.86 10.17 -9.01
CA LEU A 16 6.23 10.30 -7.69
C LEU A 16 7.13 11.00 -6.65
N LYS A 17 8.46 10.91 -6.80
CA LYS A 17 9.41 11.60 -5.91
C LYS A 17 9.58 13.08 -6.26
N ASP A 18 9.17 13.50 -7.46
CA ASP A 18 9.21 14.90 -7.85
C ASP A 18 8.22 15.72 -6.98
N PRO A 19 8.68 16.73 -6.23
CA PRO A 19 7.82 17.55 -5.38
C PRO A 19 6.75 18.34 -6.15
N HIS A 20 6.91 18.50 -7.47
CA HIS A 20 5.94 19.13 -8.35
C HIS A 20 4.89 18.15 -8.90
N CYS A 21 5.07 16.84 -8.71
CA CYS A 21 4.12 15.84 -9.18
C CYS A 21 2.77 15.97 -8.48
N GLN A 22 1.72 16.22 -9.26
CA GLN A 22 0.34 16.39 -8.77
C GLN A 22 -0.48 15.09 -8.91
N LEU A 23 0.17 13.93 -9.07
CA LEU A 23 -0.53 12.66 -9.26
C LEU A 23 -1.20 12.22 -7.96
N GLU A 24 -2.53 12.26 -7.94
CA GLU A 24 -3.32 11.85 -6.77
C GLU A 24 -3.73 10.38 -6.79
N ILE A 25 -3.88 9.80 -7.97
CA ILE A 25 -4.40 8.43 -8.14
C ILE A 25 -3.44 7.65 -9.03
N LEU A 26 -2.93 6.55 -8.50
CA LEU A 26 -2.12 5.60 -9.25
C LEU A 26 -2.76 4.21 -9.21
N ARG A 27 -3.13 3.70 -10.39
CA ARG A 27 -3.69 2.35 -10.54
C ARG A 27 -2.77 1.50 -11.41
N LEU A 28 -2.22 0.47 -10.78
CA LEU A 28 -1.33 -0.52 -11.38
C LEU A 28 -1.94 -1.93 -11.30
N SER A 29 -3.27 -2.03 -11.28
CA SER A 29 -3.95 -3.31 -11.16
C SER A 29 -3.64 -4.23 -12.35
N TYR A 30 -3.27 -5.49 -12.07
CA TYR A 30 -2.83 -6.48 -13.05
C TYR A 30 -1.69 -6.00 -13.99
N CYS A 31 -0.78 -5.17 -13.46
CA CYS A 31 0.37 -4.65 -14.20
C CYS A 31 1.65 -5.48 -14.07
N GLY A 32 1.63 -6.58 -13.31
CA GLY A 32 2.81 -7.43 -13.08
C GLY A 32 3.94 -6.67 -12.40
N VAL A 33 3.61 -5.90 -11.36
CA VAL A 33 4.59 -5.15 -10.54
C VAL A 33 5.63 -6.13 -9.99
N THR A 34 6.92 -5.81 -10.17
CA THR A 34 8.05 -6.63 -9.70
C THR A 34 8.55 -6.17 -8.33
N ASP A 35 9.47 -6.92 -7.74
CA ASP A 35 10.17 -6.58 -6.50
C ASP A 35 10.78 -5.18 -6.54
N GLU A 36 11.46 -4.83 -7.65
CA GLU A 36 12.02 -3.50 -7.84
C GLU A 36 10.92 -2.44 -7.93
N GLY A 37 9.80 -2.75 -8.58
CA GLY A 37 8.62 -1.88 -8.63
C GLY A 37 8.05 -1.59 -7.26
N CYS A 38 7.87 -2.62 -6.44
CA CYS A 38 7.43 -2.50 -5.04
C CYS A 38 8.41 -1.67 -4.20
N ALA A 39 9.72 -1.90 -4.36
CA ALA A 39 10.75 -1.11 -3.69
C ALA A 39 10.72 0.37 -4.12
N ALA A 40 10.52 0.62 -5.40
CA ALA A 40 10.44 1.97 -5.97
C ALA A 40 9.17 2.71 -5.50
N LEU A 41 8.02 2.04 -5.44
CA LEU A 41 6.77 2.58 -4.88
C LEU A 41 6.92 2.87 -3.38
N ALA A 42 7.48 1.93 -2.62
CA ALA A 42 7.75 2.13 -1.20
C ALA A 42 8.68 3.32 -0.96
N SER A 43 9.72 3.48 -1.78
CA SER A 43 10.60 4.65 -1.72
C SER A 43 9.86 5.94 -2.04
N ALA A 44 8.99 5.95 -3.05
CA ALA A 44 8.18 7.11 -3.36
C ALA A 44 7.28 7.49 -2.17
N LEU A 45 6.55 6.53 -1.59
CA LEU A 45 5.70 6.78 -0.41
C LEU A 45 6.46 7.42 0.77
N ARG A 46 7.71 7.01 1.02
CA ARG A 46 8.58 7.64 2.05
C ARG A 46 9.04 9.04 1.69
N SER A 47 9.41 9.25 0.42
CA SER A 47 9.78 10.57 -0.08
C SER A 47 8.61 11.55 -0.08
N ASN A 48 7.39 11.07 0.17
CA ASN A 48 6.16 11.82 0.27
C ASN A 48 5.84 12.58 -1.03
N PRO A 49 5.33 11.89 -2.07
CA PRO A 49 4.60 12.55 -3.14
C PRO A 49 3.56 13.43 -2.46
N SER A 50 3.68 14.74 -2.60
CA SER A 50 2.84 15.71 -1.87
C SER A 50 1.34 15.48 -2.08
N HIS A 51 0.97 14.71 -3.11
CA HIS A 51 -0.38 14.55 -3.62
C HIS A 51 -0.91 13.12 -3.74
N LEU A 52 -0.11 12.04 -3.67
CA LEU A 52 -0.65 10.69 -3.91
C LEU A 52 -1.62 10.28 -2.78
N LYS A 53 -2.89 10.07 -3.15
CA LYS A 53 -4.00 9.72 -2.26
C LYS A 53 -4.49 8.30 -2.44
N GLU A 54 -4.48 7.77 -3.66
CA GLU A 54 -4.94 6.42 -3.97
C GLU A 54 -3.85 5.62 -4.67
N LEU A 55 -3.58 4.42 -4.14
CA LEU A 55 -2.73 3.41 -4.76
C LEU A 55 -3.51 2.10 -4.89
N ASP A 56 -3.65 1.63 -6.12
CA ASP A 56 -4.30 0.36 -6.43
C ASP A 56 -3.30 -0.60 -7.07
N LEU A 57 -2.95 -1.67 -6.37
CA LEU A 57 -2.07 -2.75 -6.84
C LEU A 57 -2.83 -4.07 -7.04
N SER A 58 -4.16 -4.03 -7.10
CA SER A 58 -4.99 -5.24 -7.11
C SER A 58 -4.61 -6.20 -8.25
N GLY A 59 -4.54 -7.50 -7.97
CA GLY A 59 -4.24 -8.53 -8.96
C GLY A 59 -2.77 -8.61 -9.38
N ASN A 60 -1.87 -7.93 -8.66
CA ASN A 60 -0.44 -8.24 -8.72
C ASN A 60 -0.12 -9.23 -7.61
N GLU A 61 0.47 -10.38 -7.96
CA GLU A 61 0.97 -11.34 -6.98
C GLU A 61 2.22 -10.77 -6.32
N LEU A 62 2.11 -10.41 -5.04
CA LEU A 62 3.18 -9.81 -4.25
C LEU A 62 3.60 -10.79 -3.15
N GLU A 63 4.88 -11.09 -3.10
CA GLU A 63 5.52 -11.81 -2.02
C GLU A 63 5.55 -10.98 -0.72
N ALA A 64 5.76 -11.69 0.39
CA ALA A 64 5.76 -11.05 1.71
C ALA A 64 6.86 -9.99 1.87
N SER A 65 8.01 -10.18 1.24
CA SER A 65 9.12 -9.20 1.20
C SER A 65 8.69 -7.86 0.59
N GLU A 66 7.96 -7.91 -0.51
CA GLU A 66 7.52 -6.74 -1.28
C GLU A 66 6.41 -5.98 -0.54
N LEU A 67 5.45 -6.70 0.02
CA LEU A 67 4.41 -6.12 0.89
C LEU A 67 4.99 -5.50 2.17
N ASN A 68 6.07 -6.06 2.70
CA ASN A 68 6.79 -5.48 3.83
C ASN A 68 7.48 -4.16 3.45
N LEU A 69 8.03 -4.05 2.24
CA LEU A 69 8.57 -2.79 1.72
C LEU A 69 7.49 -1.72 1.62
N LEU A 70 6.33 -2.06 1.04
CA LEU A 70 5.18 -1.16 0.97
C LEU A 70 4.72 -0.72 2.36
N SER A 71 4.63 -1.65 3.30
CA SER A 71 4.27 -1.38 4.70
C SER A 71 5.27 -0.42 5.38
N ALA A 72 6.57 -0.55 5.10
CA ALA A 72 7.57 0.37 5.59
C ALA A 72 7.40 1.78 5.01
N GLY A 73 6.94 1.91 3.75
CA GLY A 73 6.57 3.19 3.15
C GLY A 73 5.37 3.84 3.84
N LEU A 74 4.33 3.06 4.17
CA LEU A 74 3.14 3.54 4.90
C LEU A 74 3.44 3.99 6.33
N LYS A 75 4.47 3.38 6.95
CA LYS A 75 4.91 3.71 8.30
C LYS A 75 5.53 5.12 8.39
N ASP A 76 6.00 5.67 7.28
CA ASP A 76 6.59 6.99 7.24
C ASP A 76 5.53 8.07 7.62
N PRO A 77 5.81 8.94 8.60
CA PRO A 77 4.85 9.95 9.06
C PRO A 77 4.48 10.98 7.99
N LEU A 78 5.29 11.11 6.93
CA LEU A 78 5.00 11.97 5.81
C LEU A 78 4.05 11.34 4.79
N CYS A 79 3.85 10.02 4.82
CA CYS A 79 2.95 9.35 3.89
C CYS A 79 1.49 9.81 4.08
N LYS A 80 0.90 10.35 3.01
CA LYS A 80 -0.46 10.91 2.98
C LYS A 80 -1.48 10.06 2.22
N LEU A 81 -1.14 8.79 1.96
CA LEU A 81 -2.01 7.88 1.24
C LEU A 81 -3.33 7.68 2.02
N GLU A 82 -4.45 7.81 1.31
CA GLU A 82 -5.80 7.70 1.88
C GLU A 82 -6.47 6.38 1.54
N ILE A 83 -6.15 5.81 0.37
CA ILE A 83 -6.76 4.59 -0.16
C ILE A 83 -5.66 3.66 -0.64
N LEU A 84 -5.67 2.43 -0.13
CA LEU A 84 -4.81 1.34 -0.59
C LEU A 84 -5.64 0.13 -0.97
N ARG A 85 -5.47 -0.37 -2.20
CA ARG A 85 -6.11 -1.61 -2.67
C ARG A 85 -5.05 -2.65 -3.00
N LEU A 86 -5.16 -3.80 -2.34
CA LEU A 86 -4.30 -4.98 -2.48
C LEU A 86 -5.17 -6.22 -2.73
N ARG A 87 -6.25 -6.08 -3.49
CA ARG A 87 -7.16 -7.20 -3.79
C ARG A 87 -6.41 -8.26 -4.60
N ASP A 88 -6.61 -9.53 -4.25
CA ASP A 88 -5.96 -10.66 -4.96
C ASP A 88 -4.43 -10.51 -5.08
N CYS A 89 -3.75 -10.05 -4.01
CA CYS A 89 -2.31 -9.76 -4.03
C CYS A 89 -1.42 -10.79 -3.31
N GLY A 90 -1.99 -11.86 -2.74
CA GLY A 90 -1.21 -12.85 -1.99
C GLY A 90 -0.85 -12.43 -0.56
N VAL A 91 -1.62 -11.51 0.04
CA VAL A 91 -1.34 -10.98 1.39
C VAL A 91 -1.30 -12.10 2.44
N THR A 92 -0.17 -12.21 3.16
CA THR A 92 0.05 -13.20 4.23
C THR A 92 -0.21 -12.63 5.63
N TYR A 93 -0.13 -13.49 6.66
CA TYR A 93 -0.23 -13.07 8.06
C TYR A 93 0.86 -12.06 8.44
N GLU A 94 2.09 -12.30 8.01
CA GLU A 94 3.24 -11.42 8.27
C GLU A 94 2.98 -10.02 7.66
N CYS A 95 2.41 -9.98 6.45
CA CYS A 95 2.02 -8.74 5.79
C CYS A 95 0.90 -8.02 6.55
N CYS A 96 -0.13 -8.74 7.02
CA CYS A 96 -1.18 -8.15 7.85
C CYS A 96 -0.62 -7.53 9.14
N ALA A 97 0.35 -8.19 9.78
CA ALA A 97 1.02 -7.65 10.95
C ALA A 97 1.86 -6.40 10.64
N ALA A 98 2.58 -6.41 9.51
CA ALA A 98 3.34 -5.25 9.05
C ALA A 98 2.43 -4.06 8.71
N LEU A 99 1.35 -4.29 7.97
CA LEU A 99 0.32 -3.27 7.66
C LEU A 99 -0.29 -2.71 8.95
N ALA A 100 -0.71 -3.58 9.87
CA ALA A 100 -1.26 -3.14 11.16
C ALA A 100 -0.26 -2.31 11.97
N SER A 101 1.03 -2.68 11.95
CA SER A 101 2.09 -1.90 12.61
C SER A 101 2.30 -0.54 11.96
N ALA A 102 2.32 -0.47 10.63
CA ALA A 102 2.45 0.77 9.87
C ALA A 102 1.30 1.73 10.17
N LEU A 103 0.07 1.24 10.12
CA LEU A 103 -1.15 2.01 10.38
C LEU A 103 -1.29 2.47 11.84
N ARG A 104 -0.64 1.79 12.79
CA ARG A 104 -0.55 2.24 14.18
C ARG A 104 0.52 3.30 14.42
N SER A 105 1.63 3.21 13.69
CA SER A 105 2.83 4.03 13.92
C SER A 105 2.71 5.43 13.31
N ASN A 106 1.97 5.53 12.22
CA ASN A 106 1.59 6.80 11.63
C ASN A 106 0.10 7.00 11.99
N PRO A 107 -0.37 8.16 12.50
CA PRO A 107 -1.79 8.52 12.47
C PRO A 107 -2.20 8.69 11.00
N SER A 108 -2.23 7.56 10.30
CA SER A 108 -2.15 7.50 8.86
C SER A 108 -3.38 8.17 8.28
N TYR A 109 -3.19 8.89 7.18
CA TYR A 109 -4.30 9.39 6.38
C TYR A 109 -5.11 8.25 5.75
N LEU A 110 -4.69 6.98 5.91
CA LEU A 110 -5.37 5.84 5.33
C LEU A 110 -6.76 5.68 5.94
N ARG A 111 -7.76 5.80 5.07
CA ARG A 111 -9.19 5.68 5.38
C ARG A 111 -9.77 4.39 4.82
N GLU A 112 -9.24 3.92 3.69
CA GLU A 112 -9.68 2.70 3.03
C GLU A 112 -8.52 1.73 2.80
N LEU A 113 -8.70 0.50 3.25
CA LEU A 113 -7.85 -0.65 2.91
C LEU A 113 -8.73 -1.76 2.33
N ASP A 114 -8.49 -2.14 1.08
CA ASP A 114 -9.14 -3.28 0.43
C ASP A 114 -8.17 -4.45 0.27
N LEU A 115 -8.44 -5.53 1.00
CA LEU A 115 -7.71 -6.80 0.95
C LEU A 115 -8.57 -7.95 0.40
N THR A 116 -9.70 -7.66 -0.26
CA THR A 116 -10.60 -8.70 -0.76
C THR A 116 -9.88 -9.69 -1.68
N GLY A 117 -10.23 -10.97 -1.59
CA GLY A 117 -9.65 -12.01 -2.44
C GLY A 117 -8.29 -12.53 -1.98
N ASN A 118 -7.74 -11.99 -0.88
CA ASN A 118 -6.60 -12.60 -0.21
C ASN A 118 -7.06 -13.74 0.73
N LYS A 119 -6.16 -14.69 0.99
CA LYS A 119 -6.44 -15.86 1.85
C LYS A 119 -6.22 -15.52 3.33
N LEU A 120 -6.96 -14.54 3.83
CA LEU A 120 -6.87 -14.08 5.22
C LEU A 120 -7.53 -15.06 6.18
N LYS A 121 -6.90 -15.29 7.33
CA LYS A 121 -7.48 -16.05 8.45
C LYS A 121 -8.24 -15.10 9.37
N ASP A 122 -9.10 -15.65 10.22
CA ASP A 122 -9.84 -14.87 11.23
C ASP A 122 -8.93 -14.05 12.15
N SER A 123 -7.71 -14.56 12.43
CA SER A 123 -6.70 -13.82 13.21
C SER A 123 -6.21 -12.56 12.50
N ASP A 124 -6.06 -12.60 11.17
CA ASP A 124 -5.65 -11.45 10.35
C ASP A 124 -6.73 -10.37 10.35
N VAL A 125 -7.97 -10.80 10.10
CA VAL A 125 -9.15 -9.93 10.11
C VAL A 125 -9.31 -9.27 11.47
N LYS A 126 -9.16 -10.02 12.56
CA LYS A 126 -9.22 -9.49 13.93
C LYS A 126 -8.12 -8.46 14.20
N LEU A 127 -6.90 -8.74 13.76
CA LEU A 127 -5.75 -7.84 13.95
C LEU A 127 -5.97 -6.49 13.25
N LEU A 128 -6.45 -6.51 12.01
CA LEU A 128 -6.70 -5.31 11.21
C LEU A 128 -7.97 -4.59 11.66
N SER A 129 -9.03 -5.32 12.04
CA SER A 129 -10.28 -4.73 12.53
C SER A 129 -10.09 -3.94 13.82
N ALA A 130 -9.17 -4.38 14.69
CA ALA A 130 -8.80 -3.66 15.90
C ALA A 130 -8.21 -2.25 15.63
N LEU A 131 -7.85 -1.93 14.39
CA LEU A 131 -7.44 -0.57 14.00
C LEU A 131 -8.64 0.40 13.99
N LYS A 132 -9.87 -0.07 13.72
CA LYS A 132 -11.07 0.78 13.73
C LYS A 132 -11.49 1.21 15.12
N ASP A 133 -11.17 0.41 16.13
CA ASP A 133 -11.57 0.66 17.52
C ASP A 133 -10.71 1.72 18.21
N ASN A 134 -9.64 2.18 17.55
CA ASN A 134 -8.73 3.18 18.11
C ASN A 134 -9.04 4.58 17.55
N PRO A 135 -9.40 5.55 18.40
CA PRO A 135 -9.81 6.89 17.98
C PRO A 135 -8.69 7.73 17.35
N HIS A 136 -7.43 7.27 17.43
CA HIS A 136 -6.29 7.92 16.80
C HIS A 136 -6.06 7.51 15.34
N TYR A 137 -6.75 6.47 14.85
CA TYR A 137 -6.63 6.01 13.46
C TYR A 137 -7.87 6.41 12.67
N LYS A 138 -7.68 6.80 11.40
CA LYS A 138 -8.75 7.27 10.51
C LYS A 138 -9.30 6.18 9.59
N VAL A 139 -8.99 4.91 9.86
CA VAL A 139 -9.43 3.79 9.01
C VAL A 139 -10.94 3.63 9.15
N GLU A 140 -11.67 4.06 8.13
CA GLU A 140 -13.14 4.01 8.09
C GLU A 140 -13.60 2.70 7.45
N MET A 141 -12.90 2.26 6.41
CA MET A 141 -13.28 1.14 5.58
C MET A 141 -12.16 0.10 5.52
N LEU A 142 -12.52 -1.13 5.90
CA LEU A 142 -11.69 -2.33 5.74
C LEU A 142 -12.54 -3.31 4.93
N LYS A 143 -11.99 -3.81 3.83
CA LYS A 143 -12.58 -4.90 3.05
C LYS A 143 -11.62 -6.09 3.09
N PHE A 144 -12.17 -7.27 3.29
CA PHE A 144 -11.45 -8.54 3.37
C PHE A 144 -12.02 -9.52 2.35
#